data_AF-A0A1Z4IJS5-F1
#
_entry.id   AF-A0A1Z4IJS5-F1
#
_cell.length_a   1.000
_cell.length_b   1.000
_cell.length_c   1.000
_cell.angle_alpha   90.00
_cell.angle_beta   90.00
_cell.angle_gamma   90.00
#
_symmetry.space_group_name_H-M   'P 1'
#
loop_
_entity.id
_entity.type
_entity.pdbx_description
1 polymer ?
#
loop_
_entity_poly.entity_id
_entity_poly.type
_entity_poly.pdbx_seq_one_letter_code
_entity_poly.pdbx_strand_id
1 'polypeptide(L)'
;MQVRLAASVTAKVEGIRIALNYSKLSDTVNLLLDAIKHQWKLNLAYQPQTGTVKPKVRLDERHVEWVSQYATERGINATSATNLLISEYLTGNSVSFSPQPPTTVAKDSNSIPQQSKQESDLEKPKGQALVRSLKL
;
A
#
# COMPACT_ATOMS: atom_id res chain seq x y z
N MET A 1 1.85 -10.74 9.33
CA MET A 1 0.83 -9.69 9.59
C MET A 1 -0.52 -10.35 9.86
N GLN A 2 -1.39 -9.78 10.71
CA GLN A 2 -2.78 -10.24 10.88
C GLN A 2 -3.75 -9.15 10.43
N VAL A 3 -4.78 -9.55 9.67
CA VAL A 3 -5.80 -8.64 9.13
C VAL A 3 -7.18 -9.11 9.57
N ARG A 4 -8.11 -8.17 9.78
CA ARG A 4 -9.51 -8.49 10.08
C ARG A 4 -10.32 -8.48 8.80
N LEU A 5 -10.93 -9.59 8.45
CA LEU A 5 -11.83 -9.61 7.31
C LEU A 5 -13.18 -8.97 7.65
N ALA A 6 -13.73 -8.23 6.70
CA ALA A 6 -15.10 -7.74 6.76
C ALA A 6 -16.06 -8.93 6.74
N ALA A 7 -17.23 -8.79 7.38
CA ALA A 7 -18.18 -9.90 7.49
C ALA A 7 -18.67 -10.40 6.12
N SER A 8 -18.93 -9.47 5.19
CA SER A 8 -19.33 -9.79 3.80
C SER A 8 -18.25 -10.55 3.04
N VAL A 9 -16.98 -10.14 3.19
CA VAL A 9 -15.83 -10.82 2.57
C VAL A 9 -15.63 -12.18 3.21
N THR A 10 -15.69 -12.26 4.53
CA THR A 10 -15.55 -13.50 5.28
C THR A 10 -16.56 -14.54 4.86
N ALA A 11 -17.85 -14.18 4.82
CA ALA A 11 -18.92 -15.06 4.36
C ALA A 11 -18.62 -15.65 2.98
N LYS A 12 -18.03 -14.85 2.08
CA LYS A 12 -17.68 -15.33 0.76
C LYS A 12 -16.46 -16.23 0.73
N VAL A 13 -15.39 -15.84 1.43
CA VAL A 13 -14.17 -16.64 1.54
C VAL A 13 -14.45 -17.97 2.24
N GLU A 14 -15.35 -17.99 3.22
CA GLU A 14 -15.77 -19.21 3.93
C GLU A 14 -16.53 -20.18 3.01
N GLY A 15 -17.41 -19.65 2.15
CA GLY A 15 -18.05 -20.45 1.10
C GLY A 15 -17.05 -21.12 0.16
N ILE A 16 -16.01 -20.37 -0.22
CA ILE A 16 -14.92 -20.88 -1.07
C ILE A 16 -14.08 -21.91 -0.32
N ARG A 17 -13.77 -21.66 0.96
CA ARG A 17 -13.02 -22.59 1.82
C ARG A 17 -13.69 -23.97 1.84
N ILE A 18 -15.01 -23.99 2.04
CA ILE A 18 -15.81 -25.22 2.09
C ILE A 18 -15.82 -25.89 0.71
N ALA A 19 -16.06 -25.14 -0.37
CA ALA A 19 -16.08 -25.68 -1.73
C ALA A 19 -14.73 -26.31 -2.16
N LEU A 20 -13.62 -25.72 -1.70
CA LEU A 20 -12.26 -26.20 -1.98
C LEU A 20 -11.73 -27.18 -0.92
N ASN A 21 -12.54 -27.51 0.10
CA ASN A 21 -12.18 -28.40 1.21
C ASN A 21 -10.91 -27.99 1.99
N TYR A 22 -10.69 -26.68 2.18
CA TYR A 22 -9.57 -26.19 2.99
C TYR A 22 -9.89 -26.25 4.49
N SER A 23 -8.93 -26.68 5.30
CA SER A 23 -9.08 -26.72 6.76
C SER A 23 -9.09 -25.33 7.40
N LYS A 24 -8.23 -24.42 6.92
CA LYS A 24 -8.03 -23.09 7.52
C LYS A 24 -8.47 -21.99 6.57
N LEU A 25 -9.10 -20.95 7.14
CA LEU A 25 -9.47 -19.74 6.41
C LEU A 25 -8.25 -18.96 5.90
N SER A 26 -7.13 -19.00 6.63
CA SER A 26 -5.87 -18.36 6.20
C SER A 26 -5.41 -18.85 4.84
N ASP A 27 -5.51 -20.14 4.61
CA ASP A 27 -4.97 -20.78 3.42
C ASP A 27 -5.80 -20.38 2.21
N THR A 28 -7.12 -20.29 2.38
CA THR A 28 -8.02 -19.75 1.35
C THR A 28 -7.77 -18.27 1.06
N VAL A 29 -7.52 -17.45 2.09
CA VAL A 29 -7.18 -16.03 1.89
C VAL A 29 -5.86 -15.88 1.13
N ASN A 30 -4.83 -16.61 1.52
CA ASN A 30 -3.55 -16.58 0.83
C ASN A 30 -3.68 -17.09 -0.62
N LEU A 31 -4.48 -18.14 -0.86
CA LEU A 31 -4.77 -18.61 -2.22
C LEU A 31 -5.45 -17.54 -3.07
N LEU A 32 -6.42 -16.81 -2.51
CA LEU A 32 -7.09 -15.72 -3.23
C LEU A 32 -6.12 -14.57 -3.53
N LEU A 33 -5.23 -14.25 -2.59
CA LEU A 33 -4.18 -13.23 -2.81
C LEU A 33 -3.17 -13.68 -3.87
N ASP A 34 -2.78 -14.96 -3.90
CA ASP A 34 -1.99 -15.55 -4.98
C ASP A 34 -2.72 -15.42 -6.32
N ALA A 35 -4.00 -15.76 -6.35
CA ALA A 35 -4.80 -15.69 -7.56
C ALA A 35 -4.91 -14.26 -8.09
N ILE A 36 -5.03 -13.26 -7.22
CA ILE A 36 -5.01 -11.84 -7.61
C ILE A 36 -3.63 -11.44 -8.14
N LYS A 37 -2.57 -11.77 -7.38
CA LYS A 37 -1.19 -11.42 -7.74
C LYS A 37 -0.77 -12.02 -9.09
N HIS A 38 -1.17 -13.26 -9.36
CA HIS A 38 -0.85 -14.00 -10.57
C HIS A 38 -1.95 -13.96 -11.64
N GLN A 39 -3.01 -13.17 -11.41
CA GLN A 39 -4.15 -13.02 -12.34
C GLN A 39 -4.81 -14.36 -12.71
N TRP A 40 -4.85 -15.32 -11.78
CA TRP A 40 -5.52 -16.59 -11.97
C TRP A 40 -7.04 -16.38 -11.91
N LYS A 41 -7.74 -16.92 -12.91
CA LYS A 41 -9.21 -17.00 -12.91
C LYS A 41 -9.62 -18.31 -12.26
N LEU A 42 -9.78 -18.30 -10.94
CA LEU A 42 -10.28 -19.47 -10.22
C LEU A 42 -11.77 -19.64 -10.53
N ASN A 43 -12.17 -20.85 -10.94
CA ASN A 43 -13.58 -21.20 -11.09
C ASN A 43 -14.16 -21.50 -9.71
N LEU A 44 -14.55 -20.44 -9.02
CA LEU A 44 -15.02 -20.52 -7.63
C LEU A 44 -16.50 -20.89 -7.61
N ALA A 45 -16.80 -22.13 -7.25
CA ALA A 45 -18.16 -22.51 -6.89
C ALA A 45 -18.52 -21.81 -5.57
N TYR A 46 -19.42 -20.82 -5.66
CA TYR A 46 -19.84 -20.04 -4.52
C TYR A 46 -21.00 -20.71 -3.79
N GLN A 47 -20.79 -21.08 -2.53
CA GLN A 47 -21.88 -21.43 -1.63
C GLN A 47 -22.06 -20.32 -0.58
N PRO A 48 -23.21 -19.61 -0.55
CA PRO A 48 -23.42 -18.55 0.42
C PRO A 48 -23.38 -19.10 1.84
N GLN A 49 -22.47 -18.57 2.65
CA GLN A 49 -22.37 -18.88 4.07
C GLN A 49 -22.88 -17.70 4.89
N THR A 50 -23.81 -17.98 5.80
CA THR A 50 -24.30 -16.99 6.77
C THR A 50 -23.55 -17.18 8.08
N GLY A 51 -22.61 -16.27 8.37
CA GLY A 51 -21.83 -16.28 9.59
C GLY A 51 -21.08 -14.97 9.79
N THR A 52 -21.50 -14.18 10.77
CA THR A 52 -21.06 -12.81 11.08
C THR A 52 -19.77 -12.73 11.88
N VAL A 53 -18.89 -13.73 11.79
CA VAL A 53 -17.60 -13.65 12.47
C VAL A 53 -16.69 -12.75 11.65
N LYS A 54 -16.00 -11.80 12.30
CA LYS A 54 -14.91 -11.00 11.70
C LYS A 54 -13.57 -11.65 12.09
N PRO A 55 -13.16 -12.75 11.43
CA PRO A 55 -11.97 -13.48 11.81
C PRO A 55 -10.73 -12.62 11.61
N LYS A 56 -9.78 -12.80 12.52
CA LYS A 56 -8.40 -12.37 12.32
C LYS A 56 -7.70 -13.46 11.49
N VAL A 57 -7.24 -13.08 10.32
CA VAL A 57 -6.52 -13.98 9.41
C VAL A 57 -5.06 -13.57 9.36
N ARG A 58 -4.16 -14.55 9.47
CA ARG A 58 -2.73 -14.33 9.28
C ARG A 58 -2.42 -14.40 7.79
N LEU A 59 -1.76 -13.37 7.27
CA LEU A 59 -1.23 -13.36 5.91
C LEU A 59 0.19 -13.92 5.90
N ASP A 60 0.50 -14.68 4.85
CA ASP A 60 1.87 -15.15 4.59
C ASP A 60 2.79 -13.98 4.26
N GLU A 61 4.07 -14.11 4.62
CA GLU A 61 5.09 -13.07 4.44
C GLU A 61 5.18 -12.59 2.98
N ARG A 62 5.05 -13.50 2.01
CA ARG A 62 5.02 -13.22 0.57
C ARG A 62 3.92 -12.26 0.11
N HIS A 63 2.84 -12.13 0.89
CA HIS A 63 1.75 -11.19 0.63
C HIS A 63 1.85 -9.93 1.49
N VAL A 64 2.57 -9.98 2.62
CA VAL A 64 2.64 -8.84 3.55
C VAL A 64 3.23 -7.63 2.86
N GLU A 65 4.38 -7.78 2.19
CA GLU A 65 5.04 -6.68 1.50
C GLU A 65 4.17 -6.12 0.37
N TRP A 66 3.63 -7.00 -0.48
CA TRP A 66 2.80 -6.62 -1.62
C TRP A 66 1.51 -5.89 -1.19
N VAL A 67 0.80 -6.41 -0.18
CA VAL A 67 -0.41 -5.77 0.37
C VAL A 67 -0.06 -4.45 1.04
N SER A 68 1.10 -4.35 1.69
CA SER A 68 1.54 -3.11 2.33
C SER A 68 1.86 -2.04 1.29
N GLN A 69 2.54 -2.39 0.20
CA GLN A 69 2.77 -1.49 -0.93
C GLN A 69 1.44 -1.00 -1.54
N TYR A 70 0.52 -1.93 -1.83
CA TYR A 70 -0.82 -1.59 -2.31
C TYR A 70 -1.56 -0.62 -1.38
N ALA A 71 -1.46 -0.87 -0.07
CA ALA A 71 -2.09 -0.05 0.95
C ALA A 71 -1.50 1.36 0.98
N THR A 72 -0.17 1.48 0.92
CA THR A 72 0.54 2.77 0.87
C THR A 72 0.21 3.56 -0.37
N GLU A 73 0.22 2.96 -1.56
CA GLU A 73 -0.12 3.64 -2.82
C GLU A 73 -1.55 4.19 -2.84
N ARG A 74 -2.47 3.49 -2.18
CA ARG A 74 -3.89 3.89 -2.06
C ARG A 74 -4.18 4.76 -0.84
N GLY A 75 -3.20 5.00 0.03
CA GLY A 75 -3.40 5.75 1.29
C GLY A 75 -4.35 5.06 2.28
N ILE A 76 -4.47 3.73 2.24
CA ILE A 76 -5.34 2.94 3.12
C ILE A 76 -4.53 2.03 4.03
N ASN A 77 -5.17 1.45 5.05
CA ASN A 77 -4.52 0.45 5.90
C ASN A 77 -4.49 -0.94 5.22
N ALA A 78 -3.55 -1.80 5.65
CA ALA A 78 -3.37 -3.14 5.08
C ALA A 78 -4.61 -4.05 5.22
N THR A 79 -5.45 -3.83 6.24
CA THR A 79 -6.69 -4.59 6.43
C THR A 79 -7.73 -4.19 5.38
N SER A 80 -7.93 -2.90 5.15
CA SER A 80 -8.80 -2.35 4.12
C SER A 80 -8.31 -2.76 2.74
N ALA A 81 -7.00 -2.70 2.49
CA ALA A 81 -6.38 -3.18 1.27
C ALA A 81 -6.70 -4.65 1.01
N THR A 82 -6.50 -5.52 2.00
CA THR A 82 -6.80 -6.96 1.85
C THR A 82 -8.28 -7.20 1.55
N ASN A 83 -9.18 -6.54 2.29
CA ASN A 83 -10.61 -6.66 2.06
C ASN A 83 -11.03 -6.14 0.69
N LEU A 84 -10.44 -5.05 0.22
CA LEU A 84 -10.71 -4.47 -1.09
C LEU A 84 -10.26 -5.42 -2.20
N LEU A 85 -9.00 -5.87 -2.16
CA LEU A 85 -8.43 -6.79 -3.14
C LEU A 85 -9.28 -8.06 -3.31
N ILE A 86 -9.64 -8.70 -2.18
CA ILE A 86 -10.47 -9.90 -2.20
C ILE A 86 -11.88 -9.56 -2.70
N SER A 87 -12.47 -8.45 -2.28
CA SER A 87 -13.81 -8.05 -2.74
C SER A 87 -13.86 -7.84 -4.25
N GLU A 88 -12.89 -7.08 -4.79
CA GLU A 88 -12.79 -6.79 -6.22
C GLU A 88 -12.67 -8.08 -7.04
N TYR A 89 -11.77 -8.99 -6.61
CA TYR A 89 -11.59 -10.29 -7.24
C TYR A 89 -12.88 -11.12 -7.26
N LEU A 90 -13.58 -11.19 -6.13
CA LEU A 90 -14.83 -11.97 -6.01
C LEU A 90 -16.01 -11.31 -6.73
N THR A 91 -15.95 -10.02 -7.04
CA THR A 91 -16.92 -9.35 -7.91
C THR A 91 -16.57 -9.43 -9.40
N GLY A 92 -15.46 -10.09 -9.75
CA GLY A 92 -14.99 -10.19 -11.13
C GLY A 92 -14.31 -8.91 -11.65
N ASN A 93 -14.03 -7.96 -10.76
CA ASN A 93 -13.29 -6.76 -11.12
C ASN A 93 -11.79 -7.11 -11.16
N SER A 94 -11.16 -6.85 -12.30
CA SER A 94 -9.73 -7.15 -12.46
C SER A 94 -8.92 -6.09 -11.72
N VAL A 95 -8.29 -6.49 -10.61
CA VAL A 95 -7.31 -5.64 -9.94
C VAL A 95 -6.04 -5.64 -10.77
N SER A 96 -5.93 -4.67 -11.68
CA SER A 96 -4.68 -4.40 -12.40
C SER A 96 -3.77 -3.58 -11.49
N PHE A 97 -3.15 -4.25 -10.52
CA PHE A 97 -2.10 -3.65 -9.71
C PHE A 97 -0.75 -4.19 -10.14
N SER A 98 -0.01 -3.38 -10.89
CA SER A 98 1.42 -3.60 -11.09
C SER A 98 2.13 -2.78 -10.02
N PRO A 99 2.72 -3.39 -8.98
CA PRO A 99 3.51 -2.64 -8.01
C PRO A 99 4.56 -1.85 -8.80
N GLN A 100 4.55 -0.52 -8.65
CA GLN A 100 5.66 0.24 -9.17
C GLN A 100 6.89 -0.14 -8.34
N PRO A 101 8.04 -0.44 -8.97
CA PRO A 101 9.26 -0.60 -8.21
C PRO A 101 9.43 0.66 -7.35
N PRO A 102 9.80 0.54 -6.07
CA PRO A 102 9.91 1.67 -5.18
C PRO A 102 10.80 2.71 -5.86
N THR A 103 10.22 3.88 -6.15
CA THR A 103 10.98 5.02 -6.66
C THR A 103 12.13 5.21 -5.71
N THR A 104 13.34 4.90 -6.18
CA THR A 104 14.55 5.08 -5.41
C THR A 104 14.67 6.59 -5.25
N VAL A 105 14.15 7.12 -4.14
CA VAL A 105 14.47 8.48 -3.74
C VAL A 105 15.96 8.42 -3.52
N ALA A 106 16.72 8.98 -4.46
CA ALA A 106 18.14 9.21 -4.31
C ALA A 106 18.30 9.96 -2.99
N LYS A 107 18.76 9.23 -1.98
CA LYS A 107 19.11 9.78 -0.68
C LYS A 107 20.45 10.44 -0.91
N ASP A 108 20.43 11.68 -1.41
CA ASP A 108 21.57 12.58 -1.28
C ASP A 108 21.76 12.83 0.21
N SER A 109 22.53 11.93 0.82
CA SER A 109 23.19 12.14 2.10
C SER A 109 24.16 13.30 1.93
N ASN A 110 23.70 14.52 2.15
CA ASN A 110 24.58 15.58 2.64
C ASN A 110 24.33 15.77 4.13
N SER A 111 25.18 15.09 4.88
CA SER A 111 25.39 15.21 6.31
C SER A 111 25.58 16.67 6.69
N ILE A 112 24.75 17.19 7.58
CA ILE A 112 25.05 18.39 8.37
C ILE A 112 25.92 17.94 9.55
N PRO A 113 27.02 18.65 9.84
CA PRO A 113 27.37 18.94 11.22
C PRO A 113 27.41 20.46 11.47
N GLN A 114 26.74 20.88 12.55
CA GLN A 114 26.86 22.21 13.14
C GLN A 114 28.31 22.51 13.56
N GLN A 115 28.85 23.69 13.21
CA GLN A 115 29.49 24.65 14.14
C GLN A 115 30.23 25.76 13.39
N SER A 116 29.72 27.00 13.47
CA SER A 116 30.44 28.20 13.95
C SER A 116 29.70 29.48 13.56
N LYS A 117 29.15 30.17 14.57
CA LYS A 117 28.75 31.59 14.57
C LYS A 117 30.04 32.43 14.45
N GLN A 118 30.17 33.31 13.45
CA GLN A 118 29.81 34.74 13.45
C GLN A 118 30.74 35.61 14.33
N GLU A 119 31.71 36.30 13.70
CA GLU A 119 32.16 37.64 14.13
C GLU A 119 32.99 38.33 13.03
N SER A 120 32.45 39.39 12.44
CA SER A 120 33.18 40.61 12.04
C SER A 120 32.15 41.66 11.64
N ASP A 121 31.78 42.44 12.65
CA ASP A 121 31.31 43.81 12.50
C ASP A 121 32.43 44.61 11.79
N LEU A 122 32.14 45.29 10.67
CA LEU A 122 32.86 46.50 10.27
C LEU A 122 32.10 47.26 9.16
N GLU A 123 31.58 48.42 9.56
CA GLU A 123 31.55 49.68 8.81
C GLU A 123 30.82 49.79 7.44
N LYS A 124 29.68 50.50 7.48
CA LYS A 124 29.25 51.48 6.45
C LYS A 124 30.40 52.45 6.12
N PRO A 125 30.52 53.03 4.91
CA PRO A 125 29.49 53.96 4.41
C PRO A 125 29.33 54.12 2.87
N LYS A 126 28.19 54.74 2.52
CA LYS A 126 27.92 55.67 1.39
C LYS A 126 28.66 55.45 0.05
N GLY A 127 27.90 55.04 -0.98
CA GLY A 127 28.31 55.17 -2.38
C GLY A 127 27.12 55.03 -3.33
N GLN A 128 26.48 56.16 -3.65
CA GLN A 128 25.55 56.26 -4.77
C GLN A 128 26.27 55.92 -6.08
N ALA A 129 25.63 55.16 -6.96
CA ALA A 129 25.85 55.26 -8.40
C ALA A 129 24.57 54.84 -9.16
N LEU A 130 23.78 55.86 -9.50
CA LEU A 130 22.78 55.85 -10.57
C LEU A 130 23.45 55.52 -11.91
N VAL A 131 23.07 54.44 -12.58
CA VAL A 131 23.05 54.29 -14.06
C VAL A 131 22.51 52.87 -14.37
N ARG A 132 21.57 52.60 -15.27
CA ARG A 132 20.90 53.36 -16.33
C ARG A 132 19.48 52.83 -16.49
N SER A 133 18.56 53.78 -16.64
CA SER A 133 17.23 53.64 -17.23
C SER A 133 17.29 53.17 -18.69
N LEU A 134 16.30 52.35 -19.04
CA LEU A 134 15.50 52.32 -20.28
C LEU A 134 16.16 52.47 -21.67
N LYS A 135 15.68 51.56 -22.55
CA LYS A 135 15.26 51.74 -23.95
C LYS A 135 16.26 51.34 -25.05
N LEU A 136 15.87 50.31 -25.79
CA LEU A 136 15.77 50.33 -27.25
C LEU A 136 14.44 49.67 -27.63
#